data_AF-A0ABD1GTU0-F1
#
_entry.id   AF-A0ABD1GTU0-F1
#
_cell.length_a   1.000
_cell.length_b   1.000
_cell.length_c   1.000
_cell.angle_alpha   90.00
_cell.angle_beta   90.00
_cell.angle_gamma   90.00
#
_symmetry.space_group_name_H-M   'P 1'
#
loop_
_entity.id
_entity.type
_entity.pdbx_description
1 polymer ?
#
loop_
_entity_poly.entity_id
_entity_poly.type
_entity_poly.pdbx_seq_one_letter_code
_entity_poly.pdbx_strand_id
1 'polypeptide(L)'
;MLTFIFITGQVQEDEVIDSNVLPYCTIDKKQKKTIGEMEQEFLQALQAFYYEGKSIMSNEEFDNLKEELMWEGSSVVMLSADEQRFLEASMAYVSGNPILSDEEYDKLKKQLKIDGSEIVVEGPRCSLRSKKVYSDLSVDYLKMFLLNVPAAVVALVLFFFLDDLTGFEITYLLELPEPFSFIFTWFAALPLILWLSFTFTNIIVKDFLILVGPCPNCGTENTSFFGTILSISSGGATNKVKCSNCGTDMVYDSKSRLITLPEGSEA
;
A
#
# COMPACT_ATOMS: atom_id res chain seq x y z
N MET A 1 69.97 28.48 -22.96
CA MET A 1 70.61 27.95 -21.74
C MET A 1 69.47 27.50 -20.84
N LEU A 2 69.47 26.20 -20.51
CA LEU A 2 68.55 25.47 -19.61
C LEU A 2 67.09 25.29 -20.06
N THR A 3 66.37 24.19 -19.81
CA THR A 3 66.58 22.73 -19.78
C THR A 3 65.17 22.16 -19.47
N PHE A 4 64.79 21.09 -20.17
CA PHE A 4 63.67 20.17 -19.93
C PHE A 4 63.19 20.03 -18.47
N ILE A 5 61.87 19.84 -18.28
CA ILE A 5 61.27 18.78 -17.44
C ILE A 5 59.88 18.43 -18.00
N PHE A 6 59.73 17.16 -18.38
CA PHE A 6 58.49 16.45 -18.69
C PHE A 6 57.77 16.09 -17.38
N ILE A 7 56.45 16.25 -17.32
CA ILE A 7 55.59 15.40 -16.47
C ILE A 7 54.38 14.97 -17.31
N THR A 8 54.42 13.72 -17.76
CA THR A 8 53.29 12.95 -18.24
C THR A 8 52.47 12.48 -17.03
N GLY A 9 51.25 12.96 -16.89
CA GLY A 9 50.23 12.37 -16.02
C GLY A 9 49.30 11.52 -16.86
N GLN A 10 49.38 10.20 -16.68
CA GLN A 10 48.50 9.24 -17.33
C GLN A 10 47.06 9.46 -16.84
N VAL A 11 46.11 9.52 -17.78
CA VAL A 11 44.68 9.35 -17.50
C VAL A 11 44.51 7.90 -17.05
N GLN A 12 44.25 7.70 -15.77
CA GLN A 12 43.81 6.42 -15.25
C GLN A 12 42.46 6.10 -15.87
N GLU A 13 42.37 4.93 -16.47
CA GLU A 13 41.11 4.29 -16.83
C GLU A 13 40.32 4.07 -15.54
N ASP A 14 39.25 4.84 -15.35
CA ASP A 14 38.25 4.53 -14.35
C ASP A 14 37.53 3.25 -14.80
N GLU A 15 38.03 2.11 -14.32
CA GLU A 15 37.26 0.88 -14.19
C GLU A 15 36.08 1.17 -13.26
N VAL A 16 34.94 1.52 -13.85
CA VAL A 16 33.66 1.51 -13.16
C VAL A 16 33.25 0.05 -13.02
N ILE A 17 33.68 -0.58 -11.94
CA ILE A 17 33.15 -1.87 -11.49
C ILE A 17 31.76 -1.59 -10.92
N ASP A 18 30.74 -1.73 -11.76
CA ASP A 18 29.34 -1.64 -11.36
C ASP A 18 29.00 -2.85 -10.48
N SER A 19 28.64 -2.59 -9.23
CA SER A 19 28.55 -3.59 -8.15
C SER A 19 27.20 -4.31 -8.12
N ASN A 20 26.39 -4.22 -9.19
CA ASN A 20 25.04 -4.77 -9.22
C ASN A 20 24.70 -5.49 -10.54
N VAL A 21 25.69 -6.19 -11.11
CA VAL A 21 25.50 -7.05 -12.28
C VAL A 21 25.11 -8.46 -11.83
N LEU A 22 23.96 -8.97 -12.28
CA LEU A 22 23.82 -10.42 -12.46
C LEU A 22 24.53 -10.82 -13.78
N PRO A 23 25.41 -11.84 -13.77
CA PRO A 23 26.57 -11.92 -14.68
C PRO A 23 26.31 -12.48 -16.08
N TYR A 24 25.09 -12.45 -16.61
CA TYR A 24 24.81 -13.07 -17.91
C TYR A 24 23.83 -12.28 -18.77
N CYS A 25 24.23 -11.07 -19.17
CA CYS A 25 23.99 -10.54 -20.52
C CYS A 25 24.67 -9.19 -20.70
N THR A 26 25.96 -9.19 -21.06
CA THR A 26 26.55 -8.05 -21.76
C THR A 26 27.18 -8.55 -23.04
N ILE A 27 26.37 -8.72 -24.07
CA ILE A 27 26.84 -8.70 -25.46
C ILE A 27 25.86 -7.85 -26.30
N ASP A 28 25.60 -6.64 -25.82
CA ASP A 28 25.49 -5.44 -26.65
C ASP A 28 25.25 -4.26 -25.71
N LYS A 29 25.72 -3.08 -26.11
CA LYS A 29 25.61 -1.82 -25.35
C LYS A 29 24.15 -1.31 -25.27
N LYS A 30 23.19 -2.16 -24.91
CA LYS A 30 21.85 -1.72 -24.56
C LYS A 30 21.92 -1.19 -23.14
N GLN A 31 21.62 0.10 -23.02
CA GLN A 31 21.50 0.82 -21.75
C GLN A 31 20.63 0.01 -20.78
N LYS A 32 20.93 0.07 -19.48
CA LYS A 32 20.08 -0.47 -18.43
C LYS A 32 18.65 0.03 -18.68
N LYS A 33 17.74 -0.90 -19.05
CA LYS A 33 16.33 -0.55 -19.23
C LYS A 33 15.79 -0.06 -17.90
N THR A 34 14.95 0.96 -17.95
CA THR A 34 14.27 1.43 -16.74
C THR A 34 13.21 0.41 -16.33
N ILE A 35 12.88 0.35 -15.03
CA ILE A 35 11.83 -0.54 -14.50
C ILE A 35 10.52 -0.35 -15.29
N GLY A 36 10.16 0.89 -15.62
CA GLY A 36 8.95 1.19 -16.37
C GLY A 36 8.96 0.67 -17.82
N GLU A 37 10.11 0.62 -18.49
CA GLU A 37 10.22 0.04 -19.84
C GLU A 37 10.08 -1.48 -19.80
N MET A 38 10.68 -2.13 -18.79
CA MET A 38 10.55 -3.57 -18.58
C MET A 38 9.11 -3.98 -18.25
N GLU A 39 8.41 -3.20 -17.40
CA GLU A 39 7.00 -3.41 -17.09
C GLU A 39 6.12 -3.29 -18.34
N GLN A 40 6.39 -2.31 -19.20
CA GLN A 40 5.65 -2.13 -20.45
C GLN A 40 5.86 -3.32 -21.41
N GLU A 41 7.09 -3.78 -21.59
CA GLU A 41 7.39 -4.96 -22.42
C GLU A 41 6.71 -6.22 -21.89
N PHE A 42 6.72 -6.40 -20.56
CA PHE A 42 6.06 -7.52 -19.89
C PHE A 42 4.54 -7.50 -20.08
N LEU A 43 3.90 -6.34 -19.86
CA LEU A 43 2.47 -6.17 -20.07
C LEU A 43 2.07 -6.35 -21.54
N GLN A 44 2.88 -5.85 -22.48
CA GLN A 44 2.65 -6.02 -23.91
C GLN A 44 2.74 -7.48 -24.33
N ALA A 45 3.73 -8.21 -23.82
CA ALA A 45 3.89 -9.64 -24.08
C ALA A 45 2.70 -10.45 -23.57
N LEU A 46 2.26 -10.18 -22.34
CA LEU A 46 1.06 -10.80 -21.77
C LEU A 46 -0.19 -10.50 -22.60
N GLN A 47 -0.42 -9.23 -22.96
CA GLN A 47 -1.58 -8.84 -23.74
C GLN A 47 -1.62 -9.57 -25.09
N ALA A 48 -0.50 -9.62 -25.82
CA ALA A 48 -0.44 -10.29 -27.12
C ALA A 48 -0.62 -11.80 -27.02
N PHE A 49 -0.07 -12.42 -25.97
CA PHE A 49 -0.22 -13.86 -25.75
C PHE A 49 -1.68 -14.24 -25.46
N TYR A 50 -2.34 -13.54 -24.52
CA TYR A 50 -3.68 -13.90 -24.07
C TYR A 50 -4.80 -13.43 -25.01
N TYR A 51 -4.67 -12.26 -25.65
CA TYR A 51 -5.74 -11.72 -26.50
C TYR A 51 -5.52 -11.97 -27.99
N GLU A 52 -4.27 -11.95 -28.46
CA GLU A 52 -3.95 -12.11 -29.89
C GLU A 52 -3.46 -13.52 -30.24
N GLY A 53 -3.10 -14.34 -29.24
CA GLY A 53 -2.48 -15.65 -29.45
C GLY A 53 -1.10 -15.59 -30.11
N LYS A 54 -0.42 -14.44 -30.04
CA LYS A 54 0.91 -14.21 -30.62
C LYS A 54 1.96 -14.09 -29.52
N SER A 55 3.06 -14.82 -29.68
CA SER A 55 4.26 -14.64 -28.85
C SER A 55 5.15 -13.55 -29.45
N ILE A 56 5.21 -12.37 -28.83
CA ILE A 56 6.09 -11.27 -29.27
C ILE A 56 7.57 -11.58 -28.98
N MET A 57 7.82 -12.32 -27.90
CA MET A 57 9.15 -12.72 -27.43
C MET A 57 9.21 -14.23 -27.20
N SER A 58 10.43 -14.76 -27.10
CA SER A 58 10.64 -16.17 -26.74
C SER A 58 10.38 -16.43 -25.25
N ASN A 59 10.12 -17.68 -24.88
CA ASN A 59 9.87 -18.05 -23.48
C ASN A 59 11.06 -17.72 -22.57
N GLU A 60 12.30 -17.89 -23.06
CA GLU A 60 13.52 -17.57 -22.30
C GLU A 60 13.67 -16.07 -22.05
N GLU A 61 13.39 -15.24 -23.06
CA GLU A 61 13.39 -13.78 -22.91
C GLU A 61 12.30 -13.31 -21.93
N PHE A 62 11.13 -13.95 -21.96
CA PHE A 62 10.03 -13.65 -21.06
C PHE A 62 10.35 -14.02 -19.60
N ASP A 63 10.92 -15.20 -19.38
CA ASP A 63 11.29 -15.67 -18.04
C ASP A 63 12.41 -14.80 -17.44
N ASN A 64 13.40 -14.41 -18.24
CA ASN A 64 14.45 -13.47 -17.81
C ASN A 64 13.87 -12.10 -17.42
N LEU A 65 12.98 -11.54 -18.25
CA LEU A 65 12.32 -10.27 -17.98
C LEU A 65 11.49 -10.32 -16.69
N LYS A 66 10.79 -11.43 -16.48
CA LYS A 66 10.02 -11.67 -15.25
C LYS A 66 10.92 -11.73 -14.02
N GLU A 67 12.03 -12.46 -14.08
CA GLU A 67 12.98 -12.54 -12.98
C GLU A 67 13.56 -11.16 -12.65
N GLU A 68 13.98 -10.38 -13.66
CA GLU A 68 14.49 -9.01 -13.45
C GLU A 68 13.46 -8.10 -12.77
N LEU A 69 12.20 -8.16 -13.21
CA LEU A 69 11.11 -7.42 -12.58
C LEU A 69 10.85 -7.87 -11.13
N MET A 70 11.03 -9.15 -10.81
CA MET A 70 10.98 -9.64 -9.43
C MET A 70 12.15 -9.13 -8.60
N TRP A 71 13.37 -9.14 -9.14
CA TRP A 71 14.57 -8.66 -8.45
C TRP A 71 14.52 -7.15 -8.15
N GLU A 72 14.03 -6.35 -9.10
CA GLU A 72 13.85 -4.90 -8.93
C GLU A 72 12.61 -4.54 -8.08
N GLY A 73 11.79 -5.53 -7.69
CA GLY A 73 10.64 -5.33 -6.81
C GLY A 73 9.45 -4.65 -7.50
N SER A 74 9.24 -4.90 -8.80
CA SER A 74 8.09 -4.35 -9.52
C SER A 74 6.77 -4.85 -8.92
N SER A 75 5.87 -3.89 -8.65
CA SER A 75 4.50 -4.16 -8.17
C SER A 75 3.66 -5.00 -9.13
N VAL A 76 4.02 -5.01 -10.42
CA VAL A 76 3.30 -5.76 -11.46
C VAL A 76 3.56 -7.26 -11.35
N VAL A 77 4.73 -7.67 -10.86
CA VAL A 77 5.15 -9.09 -10.81
C VAL A 77 5.16 -9.65 -9.39
N MET A 78 5.39 -8.80 -8.38
CA MET A 78 5.42 -9.20 -6.97
C MET A 78 4.00 -9.31 -6.39
N LEU A 79 3.31 -10.39 -6.76
CA LEU A 79 1.99 -10.73 -6.25
C LEU A 79 2.09 -11.83 -5.19
N SER A 80 1.27 -11.75 -4.14
CA SER A 80 1.08 -12.83 -3.19
C SER A 80 0.43 -14.05 -3.85
N ALA A 81 0.57 -15.23 -3.24
CA ALA A 81 0.02 -16.47 -3.80
C ALA A 81 -1.51 -16.39 -4.05
N ASP A 82 -2.24 -15.70 -3.17
CA ASP A 82 -3.69 -15.53 -3.30
C ASP A 82 -4.06 -14.53 -4.41
N GLU A 83 -3.27 -13.47 -4.62
CA GLU A 83 -3.43 -12.52 -5.73
C GLU A 83 -3.12 -13.18 -7.08
N GLN A 84 -2.06 -13.97 -7.15
CA GLN A 84 -1.73 -14.75 -8.35
C GLN A 84 -2.86 -15.70 -8.71
N ARG A 85 -3.40 -16.44 -7.73
CA ARG A 85 -4.53 -17.34 -7.92
C ARG A 85 -5.79 -16.59 -8.39
N PHE A 86 -6.04 -15.40 -7.86
CA PHE A 86 -7.16 -14.55 -8.28
C PHE A 86 -7.01 -14.06 -9.72
N LEU A 87 -5.81 -13.64 -10.11
CA LEU A 87 -5.52 -13.25 -11.50
C LEU A 87 -5.63 -14.42 -12.46
N GLU A 88 -5.03 -15.56 -12.14
CA GLU A 88 -5.12 -16.77 -12.95
C GLU A 88 -6.57 -17.20 -13.13
N ALA A 89 -7.36 -17.20 -12.05
CA ALA A 89 -8.78 -17.55 -12.13
C ALA A 89 -9.58 -16.56 -12.98
N SER A 90 -9.27 -15.26 -12.88
CA SER A 90 -9.94 -14.23 -13.67
C SER A 90 -9.59 -14.35 -15.16
N MET A 91 -8.32 -14.60 -15.49
CA MET A 91 -7.87 -14.84 -16.87
C MET A 91 -8.47 -16.13 -17.45
N ALA A 92 -8.49 -17.21 -16.65
CA ALA A 92 -9.06 -18.49 -17.03
C ALA A 92 -10.58 -18.40 -17.28
N TYR A 93 -11.30 -17.62 -16.46
CA TYR A 93 -12.72 -17.34 -16.66
C TYR A 93 -12.99 -16.60 -17.98
N VAL A 94 -12.21 -15.56 -18.29
CA VAL A 94 -12.35 -14.78 -19.54
C VAL A 94 -12.02 -15.63 -20.77
N SER A 95 -11.03 -16.53 -20.66
CA SER A 95 -10.68 -17.49 -21.72
C SER A 95 -11.65 -18.67 -21.85
N GLY A 96 -12.69 -18.75 -21.01
CA GLY A 96 -13.74 -19.76 -21.08
C GLY A 96 -13.42 -21.09 -20.39
N ASN A 97 -12.29 -21.18 -19.67
CA ASN A 97 -11.87 -22.36 -18.92
C ASN A 97 -11.80 -22.05 -17.41
N PRO A 98 -12.92 -21.96 -16.69
CA PRO A 98 -12.91 -21.60 -15.27
C PRO A 98 -12.19 -22.67 -14.43
N ILE A 99 -11.13 -22.27 -13.72
CA ILE A 99 -10.35 -23.13 -12.82
C ILE A 99 -10.92 -23.19 -11.39
N LEU A 100 -11.68 -22.18 -10.99
CA LEU A 100 -12.35 -22.06 -9.69
C LEU A 100 -13.86 -22.05 -9.88
N SER A 101 -14.57 -22.54 -8.87
CA SER A 101 -16.02 -22.34 -8.78
C SER A 101 -16.37 -20.89 -8.39
N ASP A 102 -17.57 -20.43 -8.75
CA ASP A 102 -18.05 -19.07 -8.45
C ASP A 102 -17.97 -18.76 -6.93
N GLU A 103 -18.30 -19.73 -6.08
CA GLU A 103 -18.26 -19.56 -4.62
C GLU A 103 -16.83 -19.39 -4.08
N GLU A 104 -15.88 -20.16 -4.62
CA GLU A 104 -14.46 -20.07 -4.24
C GLU A 104 -13.87 -18.75 -4.74
N TYR A 105 -14.24 -18.31 -5.94
CA TYR A 105 -13.83 -17.03 -6.50
C TYR A 105 -14.32 -15.86 -5.65
N ASP A 106 -15.61 -15.86 -5.28
CA ASP A 106 -16.19 -14.82 -4.43
C ASP A 106 -15.54 -14.78 -3.04
N LYS A 107 -15.22 -15.95 -2.46
CA LYS A 107 -14.51 -16.04 -1.18
C LYS A 107 -13.09 -15.49 -1.27
N LEU A 108 -12.35 -15.85 -2.32
CA LEU A 108 -10.99 -15.36 -2.56
C LEU A 108 -10.98 -13.84 -2.77
N LYS A 109 -11.91 -13.32 -3.60
CA LYS A 109 -12.10 -11.89 -3.82
C LYS A 109 -12.37 -11.16 -2.51
N LYS A 110 -13.23 -11.71 -1.65
CA LYS A 110 -13.54 -11.13 -0.35
C LYS A 110 -12.34 -11.12 0.59
N GLN A 111 -11.54 -12.18 0.61
CA GLN A 111 -10.33 -12.26 1.43
C GLN A 111 -9.32 -11.20 1.01
N LEU A 112 -9.03 -11.09 -0.28
CA LEU A 112 -8.12 -10.08 -0.82
C LEU A 112 -8.57 -8.64 -0.53
N LYS A 113 -9.89 -8.38 -0.51
CA LYS A 113 -10.45 -7.09 -0.07
C LYS A 113 -10.23 -6.80 1.41
N ILE A 114 -10.23 -7.82 2.26
CA ILE A 114 -9.95 -7.68 3.70
C ILE A 114 -8.47 -7.43 3.93
N ASP A 115 -7.62 -8.14 3.18
CA ASP A 115 -6.16 -7.99 3.25
C ASP A 115 -5.69 -6.63 2.70
N GLY A 116 -6.55 -5.96 1.91
CA GLY A 116 -6.30 -4.62 1.38
C GLY A 116 -5.45 -4.65 0.10
N SER A 117 -5.55 -5.73 -0.67
CA SER A 117 -4.90 -5.86 -1.97
C SER A 117 -5.47 -4.84 -2.96
N GLU A 118 -4.60 -4.06 -3.59
CA GLU A 118 -4.96 -3.04 -4.58
C GLU A 118 -5.53 -3.67 -5.86
N ILE A 119 -5.13 -4.90 -6.19
CA ILE A 119 -5.53 -5.56 -7.45
C ILE A 119 -7.02 -5.88 -7.54
N VAL A 120 -7.69 -5.97 -6.39
CA VAL A 120 -9.12 -6.29 -6.30
C VAL A 120 -9.98 -5.03 -6.21
N VAL A 121 -9.37 -3.85 -6.07
CA VAL A 121 -10.11 -2.59 -5.97
C VAL A 121 -10.57 -2.17 -7.36
N GLU A 122 -11.87 -2.39 -7.62
CA GLU A 122 -12.50 -1.94 -8.85
C GLU A 122 -13.23 -0.61 -8.65
N GLY A 123 -13.19 0.23 -9.69
CA GLY A 123 -14.00 1.46 -9.75
C GLY A 123 -15.51 1.20 -9.85
N PRO A 124 -16.34 2.24 -10.08
CA PRO A 124 -17.79 2.09 -10.08
C PRO A 124 -18.27 1.18 -11.22
N ARG A 125 -19.02 0.13 -10.86
CA ARG A 125 -19.62 -0.83 -11.79
C ARG A 125 -21.13 -0.89 -11.63
N CYS A 126 -21.84 -1.01 -12.76
CA CYS A 126 -23.27 -1.28 -12.77
C CYS A 126 -23.49 -2.77 -13.03
N SER A 127 -24.11 -3.48 -12.09
CA SER A 127 -24.57 -4.84 -12.37
C SER A 127 -25.98 -4.80 -12.90
N LEU A 128 -26.14 -5.22 -14.15
CA LEU A 128 -27.44 -5.39 -14.79
C LEU A 128 -28.31 -6.43 -14.07
N ARG A 129 -27.68 -7.46 -13.46
CA ARG A 129 -28.37 -8.54 -12.73
C ARG A 129 -29.03 -8.02 -11.47
N SER A 130 -28.32 -7.24 -10.67
CA SER A 130 -28.83 -6.71 -9.40
C SER A 130 -29.53 -5.35 -9.54
N LYS A 131 -29.45 -4.71 -10.73
CA LYS A 131 -29.93 -3.34 -11.00
C LYS A 131 -29.38 -2.32 -9.99
N LYS A 132 -28.16 -2.54 -9.52
CA LYS A 132 -27.48 -1.69 -8.53
C LYS A 132 -26.13 -1.25 -9.08
N VAL A 133 -25.80 0.02 -8.85
CA VAL A 133 -24.45 0.53 -9.03
C VAL A 133 -23.72 0.39 -7.71
N TYR A 134 -22.55 -0.22 -7.75
CA TYR A 134 -21.69 -0.37 -6.59
C TYR A 134 -20.24 -0.03 -6.92
N SER A 135 -19.50 0.30 -5.87
CA SER A 135 -18.06 0.51 -5.94
C SER A 135 -17.39 -0.25 -4.80
N ASP A 136 -16.17 -0.71 -5.02
CA ASP A 136 -15.40 -1.36 -3.97
C ASP A 136 -14.82 -0.32 -3.00
N LEU A 137 -14.58 -0.76 -1.75
CA LEU A 137 -13.88 0.03 -0.75
C LEU A 137 -12.54 -0.57 -0.41
N SER A 138 -11.56 0.30 -0.24
CA SER A 138 -10.25 -0.01 0.29
C SER A 138 -10.10 0.49 1.72
N VAL A 139 -9.20 -0.16 2.46
CA VAL A 139 -8.84 0.24 3.82
C VAL A 139 -7.77 1.32 3.73
N ASP A 140 -8.01 2.47 4.38
CA ASP A 140 -7.03 3.54 4.43
C ASP A 140 -6.19 3.43 5.71
N TYR A 141 -5.08 2.71 5.59
CA TYR A 141 -4.11 2.51 6.66
C TYR A 141 -3.49 3.83 7.16
N LEU A 142 -3.31 4.80 6.27
CA LEU A 142 -2.70 6.08 6.61
C LEU A 142 -3.64 6.88 7.53
N LYS A 143 -4.92 6.99 7.20
CA LYS A 143 -5.90 7.69 8.05
C LYS A 143 -6.10 6.99 9.38
N MET A 144 -6.04 5.65 9.38
CA MET A 144 -6.08 4.87 10.62
C MET A 144 -4.86 5.14 11.52
N PHE A 145 -3.67 5.27 10.95
CA PHE A 145 -2.48 5.66 11.69
C PHE A 145 -2.57 7.11 12.20
N LEU A 146 -2.98 8.05 11.35
CA LEU A 146 -3.12 9.48 11.71
C LEU A 146 -4.11 9.71 12.84
N LEU A 147 -5.09 8.82 13.04
CA LEU A 147 -6.04 8.92 14.15
C LEU A 147 -5.33 8.83 15.53
N ASN A 148 -4.23 8.09 15.62
CA ASN A 148 -3.48 7.90 16.87
C ASN A 148 -2.39 8.97 17.10
N VAL A 149 -1.95 9.65 16.04
CA VAL A 149 -0.84 10.63 16.11
C VAL A 149 -1.11 11.80 17.08
N PRO A 150 -2.30 12.44 17.09
CA PRO A 150 -2.55 13.56 18.00
C PRO A 150 -2.39 13.18 19.48
N ALA A 151 -2.82 11.98 19.88
CA ALA A 151 -2.69 11.52 21.25
C ALA A 151 -1.23 11.26 21.64
N ALA A 152 -0.43 10.74 20.71
CA ALA A 152 1.01 10.57 20.93
C ALA A 152 1.71 11.93 21.10
N VAL A 153 1.36 12.92 20.28
CA VAL A 153 1.92 14.28 20.39
C VAL A 153 1.56 14.91 21.74
N VAL A 154 0.30 14.83 22.18
CA VAL A 154 -0.11 15.37 23.48
C VAL A 154 0.62 14.68 24.63
N ALA A 155 0.77 13.35 24.59
CA ALA A 155 1.49 12.60 25.62
C ALA A 155 2.98 12.98 25.69
N LEU A 156 3.63 13.12 24.54
CA LEU A 156 5.03 13.55 24.46
C LEU A 156 5.21 14.98 24.95
N VAL A 157 4.36 15.92 24.51
CA VAL A 157 4.42 17.32 24.96
C VAL A 157 4.23 17.40 26.48
N LEU A 158 3.27 16.66 27.04
CA LEU A 158 3.05 16.65 28.49
C LEU A 158 4.25 16.05 29.23
N PHE A 159 4.88 15.00 28.70
CA PHE A 159 6.08 14.42 29.29
C PHE A 159 7.26 15.41 29.30
N PHE A 160 7.60 16.01 28.15
CA PHE A 160 8.69 16.99 28.07
C PHE A 160 8.40 18.25 28.90
N PHE A 161 7.16 18.71 28.92
CA PHE A 161 6.77 19.88 29.73
C PHE A 161 6.90 19.61 31.24
N LEU A 162 6.57 18.41 31.69
CA LEU A 162 6.76 18.01 33.10
C LEU A 162 8.24 17.84 33.44
N ASP A 163 9.05 17.34 32.51
CA ASP A 163 10.50 17.20 32.67
C ASP A 163 11.18 18.59 32.80
N ASP A 164 10.81 19.55 31.94
CA ASP A 164 11.29 20.93 32.02
C ASP A 164 10.84 21.63 33.32
N LEU A 165 9.56 21.46 33.72
CA LEU A 165 9.01 22.08 34.93
C LEU A 165 9.66 21.53 36.22
N THR A 166 10.00 20.24 36.23
CA THR A 166 10.67 19.59 37.36
C THR A 166 12.19 19.74 37.31
N GLY A 167 12.73 20.52 36.37
CA GLY A 167 14.18 20.77 36.26
C GLY A 167 14.97 19.50 35.91
N PHE A 168 14.38 18.60 35.12
CA PHE A 168 14.91 17.28 34.78
C PHE A 168 15.03 16.32 35.98
N GLU A 169 14.44 16.61 37.13
CA GLU A 169 14.56 15.75 38.32
C GLU A 169 13.94 14.35 38.13
N ILE A 170 12.99 14.15 37.19
CA ILE A 170 12.48 12.81 36.84
C ILE A 170 13.56 11.97 36.11
N THR A 171 14.43 12.63 35.35
CA THR A 171 15.61 12.04 34.71
C THR A 171 16.81 11.98 35.68
N TYR A 172 16.90 12.89 36.65
CA TYR A 172 17.97 12.99 37.66
C TYR A 172 17.78 12.09 38.89
N LEU A 173 16.56 11.62 39.19
CA LEU A 173 16.28 10.68 40.31
C LEU A 173 16.92 9.30 40.10
N LEU A 174 17.29 9.00 38.86
CA LEU A 174 18.05 7.83 38.44
C LEU A 174 19.36 8.36 37.81
N GLU A 175 20.24 8.93 38.64
CA GLU A 175 21.53 9.55 38.32
C GLU A 175 22.47 8.59 37.56
N LEU A 176 22.12 8.29 36.30
CA LEU A 176 22.85 7.40 35.43
C LEU A 176 23.87 8.24 34.67
N PRO A 177 25.18 7.98 34.86
CA PRO A 177 26.22 8.75 34.20
C PRO A 177 26.02 8.70 32.68
N GLU A 178 26.33 9.80 31.99
CA GLU A 178 26.44 9.79 30.53
C GLU A 178 27.38 8.65 30.13
N PRO A 179 26.95 7.67 29.32
CA PRO A 179 25.94 7.74 28.24
C PRO A 179 24.56 7.10 28.54
N PHE A 180 24.30 6.61 29.75
CA PHE A 180 23.13 5.76 30.00
C PHE A 180 21.79 6.52 30.04
N SER A 181 21.80 7.81 30.37
CA SER A 181 20.59 8.66 30.34
C SER A 181 19.98 8.73 28.92
N PHE A 182 20.81 8.95 27.89
CA PHE A 182 20.36 8.94 26.50
C PHE A 182 19.72 7.59 26.11
N ILE A 183 20.36 6.50 26.53
CA ILE A 183 19.85 5.15 26.24
C ILE A 183 18.50 4.94 26.93
N PHE A 184 18.36 5.34 28.19
CA PHE A 184 17.11 5.21 28.93
C PHE A 184 15.98 6.02 28.29
N THR A 185 16.21 7.27 27.91
CA THR A 185 15.15 8.12 27.34
C THR A 185 14.68 7.60 25.98
N TRP A 186 15.60 7.18 25.11
CA TRP A 186 15.24 6.73 23.76
C TRP A 186 14.76 5.28 23.68
N PHE A 187 15.26 4.39 24.55
CA PHE A 187 14.93 2.97 24.50
C PHE A 187 13.95 2.52 25.59
N ALA A 188 13.80 3.25 26.69
CA ALA A 188 12.85 2.93 27.75
C ALA A 188 11.71 3.96 27.83
N ALA A 189 12.01 5.25 28.04
CA ALA A 189 10.98 6.26 28.28
C ALA A 189 10.10 6.51 27.05
N LEU A 190 10.70 6.85 25.90
CA LEU A 190 9.94 7.13 24.67
C LEU A 190 9.11 5.93 24.18
N PRO A 191 9.64 4.70 24.10
CA PRO A 191 8.84 3.54 23.71
C PRO A 191 7.72 3.25 24.71
N LEU A 192 7.96 3.42 26.02
CA LEU A 192 6.93 3.25 27.05
C LEU A 192 5.80 4.29 26.90
N ILE A 193 6.14 5.57 26.67
CA ILE A 193 5.15 6.64 26.50
C ILE A 193 4.32 6.41 25.24
N LEU A 194 4.94 6.04 24.12
CA LEU A 194 4.23 5.72 22.88
C LEU A 194 3.34 4.48 23.07
N TRP A 195 3.85 3.43 23.72
CA TRP A 195 3.08 2.23 24.01
C TRP A 195 1.87 2.52 24.92
N LEU A 196 2.06 3.33 25.96
CA LEU A 196 0.97 3.78 26.84
C LEU A 196 -0.03 4.63 26.06
N SER A 197 0.43 5.57 25.25
CA SER A 197 -0.43 6.42 24.42
C SER A 197 -1.30 5.57 23.48
N PHE A 198 -0.70 4.63 22.74
CA PHE A 198 -1.45 3.72 21.87
C PHE A 198 -2.39 2.79 22.65
N THR A 199 -2.01 2.34 23.85
CA THR A 199 -2.87 1.51 24.68
C THR A 199 -4.10 2.30 25.15
N PHE A 200 -3.91 3.54 25.60
CA PHE A 200 -5.02 4.41 26.01
C PHE A 200 -5.90 4.82 24.83
N THR A 201 -5.34 5.09 23.64
CA THR A 201 -6.15 5.38 22.44
C THR A 201 -6.98 4.18 22.02
N ASN A 202 -6.42 2.97 22.04
CA ASN A 202 -7.17 1.74 21.73
C ASN A 202 -8.29 1.43 22.74
N ILE A 203 -8.20 1.95 23.98
CA ILE A 203 -9.28 1.85 24.96
C ILE A 203 -10.43 2.82 24.62
N ILE A 204 -10.09 4.03 24.16
CA ILE A 204 -11.05 5.12 23.88
C ILE A 204 -11.72 4.95 22.50
N VAL A 205 -10.94 4.55 21.50
CA VAL A 205 -11.37 4.32 20.13
C VAL A 205 -11.22 2.82 19.83
N LYS A 206 -12.35 2.10 19.83
CA LYS A 206 -12.37 0.67 19.57
C LYS A 206 -12.79 0.37 18.13
N ASP A 207 -12.13 -0.62 17.54
CA ASP A 207 -12.45 -1.19 16.23
C ASP A 207 -12.61 -0.10 15.15
N PHE A 208 -11.68 0.86 15.12
CA PHE A 208 -11.68 1.91 14.10
C PHE A 208 -11.30 1.31 12.75
N LEU A 209 -12.19 1.45 11.79
CA LEU A 209 -12.02 0.99 10.43
C LEU A 209 -12.44 2.13 9.51
N ILE A 210 -11.45 2.71 8.84
CA ILE A 210 -11.68 3.79 7.89
C ILE A 210 -11.70 3.17 6.51
N LEU A 211 -12.82 3.39 5.83
CA LEU A 211 -13.08 2.87 4.50
C LEU A 211 -13.18 4.01 3.50
N VAL A 212 -12.45 3.88 2.40
CA VAL A 212 -12.38 4.86 1.32
C VAL A 212 -12.81 4.19 0.02
N GLY A 213 -13.54 4.93 -0.79
CA GLY A 213 -13.92 4.45 -2.11
C GLY A 213 -14.51 5.58 -2.96
N PRO A 214 -14.47 5.43 -4.30
CA PRO A 214 -15.05 6.40 -5.21
C PRO A 214 -16.58 6.35 -5.18
N CYS A 215 -17.21 7.51 -5.32
CA CYS A 215 -18.67 7.61 -5.42
C CYS A 215 -19.16 6.91 -6.70
N PRO A 216 -20.19 6.03 -6.61
CA PRO A 216 -20.76 5.36 -7.79
C PRO A 216 -21.32 6.28 -8.88
N ASN A 217 -21.66 7.53 -8.54
CA ASN A 217 -22.21 8.50 -9.48
C ASN A 217 -21.11 9.39 -10.12
N CYS A 218 -20.29 10.04 -9.30
CA CYS A 218 -19.33 11.06 -9.77
C CYS A 218 -17.85 10.65 -9.70
N GLY A 219 -17.53 9.47 -9.16
CA GLY A 219 -16.16 8.97 -9.04
C GLY A 219 -15.32 9.67 -7.97
N THR A 220 -15.82 10.69 -7.27
CA THR A 220 -15.06 11.37 -6.22
C THR A 220 -14.87 10.46 -5.01
N GLU A 221 -13.68 10.42 -4.46
CA GLU A 221 -13.37 9.65 -3.25
C GLU A 221 -14.12 10.21 -2.05
N ASN A 222 -14.80 9.33 -1.33
CA ASN A 222 -15.44 9.66 -0.07
C ASN A 222 -15.04 8.65 1.00
N THR A 223 -14.93 9.11 2.23
CA THR A 223 -14.49 8.31 3.36
C THR A 223 -15.63 8.08 4.34
N SER A 224 -15.70 6.87 4.89
CA SER A 224 -16.58 6.55 6.00
C SER A 224 -15.77 6.01 7.17
N PHE A 225 -16.15 6.43 8.38
CA PHE A 225 -15.59 5.94 9.62
C PHE A 225 -16.54 4.90 10.22
N PHE A 226 -16.02 3.71 10.47
CA PHE A 226 -16.63 2.69 11.30
C PHE A 226 -15.82 2.60 12.59
N GLY A 227 -16.50 2.56 13.73
CA GLY A 227 -15.82 2.40 15.02
C GLY A 227 -16.60 3.02 16.16
N THR A 228 -16.13 2.78 17.38
CA THR A 228 -16.74 3.35 18.59
C THR A 228 -15.84 4.43 19.15
N ILE A 229 -16.36 5.65 19.28
CA ILE A 229 -15.68 6.76 19.96
C ILE A 229 -16.41 6.99 21.28
N LEU A 230 -15.71 6.82 22.41
CA LEU A 230 -16.23 7.17 23.74
C LEU A 230 -17.65 6.61 24.01
N SER A 231 -17.85 5.32 23.73
CA SER A 231 -19.12 4.57 23.87
C SER A 231 -20.23 4.86 22.86
N ILE A 232 -20.05 5.79 21.92
CA ILE A 232 -20.98 6.02 20.81
C ILE A 232 -20.48 5.23 19.60
N SER A 233 -21.22 4.20 19.20
CA SER A 233 -20.90 3.43 17.99
C SER A 233 -21.27 4.25 16.75
N SER A 234 -20.27 4.60 15.96
CA SER A 234 -20.43 5.23 14.66
C SER A 234 -20.40 4.15 13.59
N GLY A 235 -21.58 3.84 13.04
CA GLY A 235 -21.75 2.87 11.96
C GLY A 235 -21.57 1.42 12.43
N GLY A 236 -22.66 0.65 12.47
CA GLY A 236 -22.61 -0.79 12.73
C GLY A 236 -22.09 -1.55 11.50
N ALA A 237 -22.91 -2.46 10.95
CA ALA A 237 -22.55 -3.13 9.70
C ALA A 237 -22.67 -2.21 8.47
N THR A 238 -23.53 -1.19 8.52
CA THR A 238 -23.73 -0.24 7.42
C THR A 238 -23.75 1.20 7.91
N ASN A 239 -23.26 2.12 7.08
CA ASN A 239 -23.26 3.56 7.34
C ASN A 239 -23.80 4.32 6.12
N LYS A 240 -24.62 5.35 6.33
CA LYS A 240 -25.18 6.19 5.27
C LYS A 240 -24.42 7.51 5.24
N VAL A 241 -23.72 7.77 4.14
CA VAL A 241 -22.87 8.95 3.95
C VAL A 241 -23.27 9.67 2.68
N LYS A 242 -23.33 11.00 2.72
CA LYS A 242 -23.56 11.83 1.53
C LYS A 242 -22.26 12.08 0.81
N CYS A 243 -22.28 12.02 -0.52
CA CYS A 243 -21.12 12.39 -1.33
C CYS A 243 -20.80 13.89 -1.17
N SER A 244 -19.52 14.21 -0.99
CA SER A 244 -19.05 15.59 -0.81
C SER A 244 -19.29 16.48 -2.04
N ASN A 245 -19.32 15.90 -3.25
CA ASN A 245 -19.49 16.65 -4.49
C ASN A 245 -20.93 16.62 -5.01
N CYS A 246 -21.49 15.44 -5.24
CA CYS A 246 -22.83 15.30 -5.84
C CYS A 246 -23.98 15.21 -4.82
N GLY A 247 -23.70 15.10 -3.52
CA GLY A 247 -24.73 15.03 -2.47
C GLY A 247 -25.57 13.75 -2.46
N THR A 248 -25.30 12.77 -3.34
CA THR A 248 -26.02 11.50 -3.37
C THR A 248 -25.81 10.73 -2.08
N ASP A 249 -26.90 10.19 -1.54
CA ASP A 249 -26.84 9.27 -0.40
C ASP A 249 -26.20 7.96 -0.85
N MET A 250 -25.18 7.51 -0.11
CA MET A 250 -24.47 6.26 -0.35
C MET A 250 -24.48 5.41 0.90
N VAL A 251 -24.63 4.10 0.73
CA VAL A 251 -24.61 3.12 1.81
C VAL A 251 -23.29 2.36 1.75
N TYR A 252 -22.48 2.53 2.78
CA TYR A 252 -21.23 1.83 2.99
C TYR A 252 -21.49 0.56 3.80
N ASP A 253 -21.04 -0.61 3.33
CA ASP A 253 -21.08 -1.86 4.08
C ASP A 253 -19.67 -2.32 4.47
N SER A 254 -19.45 -2.47 5.78
CA SER A 254 -18.14 -2.85 6.33
C SER A 254 -17.78 -4.32 6.09
N LYS A 255 -18.77 -5.21 5.97
CA LYS A 255 -18.54 -6.66 5.81
C LYS A 255 -18.29 -7.08 4.37
N SER A 256 -19.01 -6.47 3.44
CA SER A 256 -18.86 -6.75 2.01
C SER A 256 -17.82 -5.85 1.33
N ARG A 257 -17.40 -4.76 2.00
CA ARG A 257 -16.49 -3.74 1.44
C ARG A 257 -17.05 -3.17 0.13
N LEU A 258 -18.36 -2.89 0.10
CA LEU A 258 -19.08 -2.33 -1.03
C LEU A 258 -19.83 -1.03 -0.66
N ILE A 259 -19.76 -0.05 -1.56
CA ILE A 259 -20.61 1.14 -1.56
C ILE A 259 -21.78 0.84 -2.48
N THR A 260 -23.00 1.03 -2.01
CA THR A 260 -24.21 0.89 -2.82
C THR A 260 -25.05 2.16 -2.75
N LEU A 261 -25.74 2.45 -3.84
CA LEU A 261 -26.78 3.50 -3.82
C LEU A 261 -28.07 2.93 -3.22
N PRO A 262 -28.80 3.70 -2.38
CA PRO A 262 -30.09 3.28 -1.87
C PRO A 262 -31.08 3.08 -3.03
N GLU A 263 -31.85 1.99 -2.99
CA GLU A 263 -32.86 1.69 -4.01
C GLU A 263 -33.89 2.83 -4.08
N GLY A 264 -33.89 3.58 -5.20
CA GLY A 264 -34.78 4.72 -5.43
C GLY A 264 -34.11 6.09 -5.53
N SER A 265 -32.78 6.20 -5.35
CA SER A 265 -32.06 7.41 -5.76
C SER A 265 -31.92 7.42 -7.28
N GLU A 266 -32.68 8.29 -7.95
CA GLU A 266 -32.43 8.63 -9.35
C GLU A 266 -30.98 9.09 -9.48
N ALA A 267 -30.24 8.46 -10.40
CA ALA A 267 -28.90 8.89 -10.79
C ALA A 267 -28.99 10.18 -11.62
#